data_AF-A0A2M8Q661-F1
#
_entry.id   AF-A0A2M8Q661-F1
#
_cell.length_a   1.000
_cell.length_b   1.000
_cell.length_c   1.000
_cell.angle_alpha   90.00
_cell.angle_beta   90.00
_cell.angle_gamma   90.00
#
_symmetry.space_group_name_H-M   'P 1'
#
loop_
_entity.id
_entity.type
_entity.pdbx_description
1 polymer ?
#
loop_
_entity_poly.entity_id
_entity_poly.type
_entity_poly.pdbx_seq_one_letter_code
_entity_poly.pdbx_strand_id
1 'polypeptide(L)'
;QLHPLVCQAFNADFDGDQMAVHVPLSRKAQEEARMRMLSKYNLLSPATGDPIITPSQDIVLGCYYLTMVRDGAKGSGKMFASIDEALLAYDKGLVDIQAPIF
;
A
#
# COMPACT_ATOMS: atom_id res chain seq x y z
N GLN A 1 -17.42 -2.76 -4.20
CA GLN A 1 -15.98 -2.90 -4.49
C GLN A 1 -15.25 -3.17 -3.18
N LEU A 2 -14.31 -4.11 -3.18
CA LEU A 2 -13.52 -4.51 -2.00
C LEU A 2 -12.15 -3.81 -2.02
N HIS A 3 -11.64 -3.41 -0.87
CA HIS A 3 -10.31 -2.78 -0.78
C HIS A 3 -9.19 -3.85 -0.91
N PRO A 4 -8.13 -3.65 -1.71
CA PRO A 4 -7.12 -4.70 -1.95
C PRO A 4 -6.45 -5.24 -0.69
N LEU A 5 -6.14 -4.36 0.29
CA LEU A 5 -5.49 -4.77 1.55
C LEU A 5 -6.36 -5.63 2.48
N VAL A 6 -7.65 -5.84 2.18
CA VAL A 6 -8.47 -6.80 2.94
C VAL A 6 -8.66 -8.14 2.21
N CYS A 7 -8.26 -8.25 0.93
CA CYS A 7 -8.45 -9.47 0.14
C CYS A 7 -7.75 -10.68 0.76
N GLN A 8 -6.53 -10.51 1.28
CA GLN A 8 -5.78 -11.59 1.94
C GLN A 8 -6.54 -12.11 3.18
N ALA A 9 -7.13 -11.23 3.97
CA ALA A 9 -7.89 -11.61 5.17
C ALA A 9 -9.17 -12.39 4.83
N PHE A 10 -9.80 -12.09 3.68
CA PHE A 10 -10.94 -12.85 3.16
C PHE A 10 -10.54 -14.07 2.33
N ASN A 11 -9.24 -14.25 2.04
CA ASN A 11 -8.73 -15.20 1.07
C ASN A 11 -9.49 -15.11 -0.27
N ALA A 12 -9.73 -13.88 -0.73
CA ALA A 12 -10.50 -13.57 -1.92
C ALA A 12 -9.59 -13.08 -3.05
N ASP A 13 -9.95 -13.40 -4.29
CA ASP A 13 -9.41 -12.77 -5.49
C ASP A 13 -10.54 -12.19 -6.37
N PHE A 14 -10.27 -11.97 -7.66
CA PHE A 14 -11.22 -11.33 -8.59
C PHE A 14 -11.51 -12.18 -9.82
N ASP A 15 -11.39 -13.51 -9.72
CA ASP A 15 -11.64 -14.43 -10.83
C ASP A 15 -13.11 -14.91 -10.93
N GLY A 16 -13.95 -14.56 -9.95
CA GLY A 16 -15.35 -14.99 -9.88
C GLY A 16 -15.92 -15.09 -8.46
N ASP A 17 -15.09 -14.86 -7.43
CA ASP A 17 -15.48 -14.88 -6.02
C ASP A 17 -16.73 -14.03 -5.71
N GLN A 18 -17.58 -14.57 -4.84
CA GLN A 18 -18.82 -13.95 -4.40
C GLN A 18 -18.77 -13.57 -2.92
N MET A 19 -19.36 -12.44 -2.56
CA MET A 19 -19.46 -11.99 -1.16
C MET A 19 -20.91 -11.65 -0.79
N ALA A 20 -21.35 -12.12 0.37
CA ALA A 20 -22.64 -11.75 0.94
C ALA A 20 -22.57 -10.39 1.65
N VAL A 21 -23.63 -9.60 1.56
CA VAL A 21 -23.75 -8.29 2.22
C VAL A 21 -24.87 -8.35 3.24
N HIS A 22 -24.56 -7.99 4.49
CA HIS A 22 -25.50 -7.99 5.61
C HIS A 22 -25.64 -6.57 6.18
N VAL A 23 -26.87 -6.16 6.51
CA VAL A 23 -27.17 -4.82 7.05
C VAL A 23 -27.58 -4.93 8.52
N PRO A 24 -26.78 -4.43 9.48
CA PRO A 24 -27.15 -4.44 10.89
C PRO A 24 -28.26 -3.40 11.18
N LEU A 25 -29.38 -3.85 11.75
CA LEU A 25 -30.57 -3.01 11.94
C LEU A 25 -30.62 -2.31 13.30
N SER A 26 -30.25 -3.01 14.39
CA SER A 26 -30.35 -2.45 15.73
C SER A 26 -29.19 -1.50 16.03
N ARG A 27 -29.43 -0.50 16.89
CA ARG A 27 -28.38 0.45 17.31
C ARG A 27 -27.16 -0.28 17.90
N LYS A 28 -27.41 -1.31 18.72
CA LYS A 28 -26.36 -2.14 19.31
C LYS A 28 -25.54 -2.87 18.26
N ALA A 29 -26.17 -3.46 17.25
CA ALA A 29 -25.48 -4.17 16.17
C ALA A 29 -24.66 -3.21 15.30
N GLN A 30 -25.17 -2.01 15.01
CA GLN A 30 -24.43 -0.99 14.27
C GLN A 30 -23.21 -0.48 15.06
N GLU A 31 -23.39 -0.22 16.35
CA GLU A 31 -22.32 0.17 17.27
C GLU A 31 -21.22 -0.90 17.34
N GLU A 32 -21.60 -2.16 17.48
CA GLU A 32 -20.67 -3.29 17.51
C GLU A 32 -19.91 -3.45 16.18
N ALA A 33 -20.62 -3.42 15.05
CA ALA A 33 -20.00 -3.49 13.73
C ALA A 33 -18.97 -2.37 13.53
N ARG A 34 -19.32 -1.15 13.95
CA ARG A 34 -18.46 0.01 13.80
C ARG A 34 -17.24 -0.03 14.73
N MET A 35 -17.41 -0.47 15.97
CA MET A 35 -16.35 -0.41 16.98
C MET A 35 -15.45 -1.64 17.01
N ARG A 36 -15.92 -2.81 16.55
CA ARG A 36 -15.17 -4.07 16.63
C ARG A 36 -14.89 -4.69 15.26
N MET A 37 -15.90 -4.73 14.39
CA MET A 37 -15.79 -5.48 13.12
C MET A 37 -15.21 -4.64 11.97
N LEU A 38 -15.12 -3.32 12.11
CA LEU A 38 -14.58 -2.45 11.07
C LEU A 38 -13.11 -2.80 10.77
N SER A 39 -12.76 -2.90 9.49
CA SER A 39 -11.47 -3.37 9.01
C SER A 39 -10.26 -2.66 9.63
N LYS A 40 -10.34 -1.34 9.86
CA LYS A 40 -9.24 -0.56 10.47
C LYS A 40 -8.84 -1.01 11.88
N TYR A 41 -9.69 -1.74 12.58
CA TYR A 41 -9.39 -2.28 13.92
C TYR A 41 -8.81 -3.70 13.87
N ASN A 42 -8.84 -4.36 12.71
CA ASN A 42 -8.46 -5.75 12.53
C ASN A 42 -7.19 -5.81 11.66
N LEU A 43 -6.10 -5.20 12.13
CA LEU A 43 -4.84 -5.08 11.37
C LEU A 43 -3.89 -6.26 11.58
N LEU A 44 -4.03 -6.96 12.70
CA LEU A 44 -3.16 -8.06 13.12
C LEU A 44 -3.93 -9.37 13.12
N SER A 45 -3.23 -10.45 12.78
CA SER A 45 -3.72 -11.82 12.92
C SER A 45 -3.96 -12.13 14.40
N PRO A 46 -5.17 -12.54 14.81
CA PRO A 46 -5.42 -12.97 16.18
C PRO A 46 -4.62 -14.22 16.58
N ALA A 47 -4.17 -15.02 15.60
CA ALA A 47 -3.46 -16.27 15.83
C ALA A 47 -1.95 -16.05 16.09
N THR A 48 -1.32 -15.11 15.38
CA THR A 48 0.14 -14.92 15.43
C THR A 48 0.57 -13.53 15.88
N GLY A 49 -0.31 -12.53 15.81
CA GLY A 49 0.01 -11.13 16.06
C GLY A 49 0.65 -10.40 14.87
N ASP A 50 0.92 -11.09 13.76
CA ASP A 50 1.54 -10.49 12.58
C ASP A 50 0.53 -9.62 11.80
N PRO A 51 1.00 -8.59 11.06
CA PRO A 51 0.14 -7.77 10.21
C PRO A 51 -0.49 -8.56 9.07
N ILE A 52 -1.82 -8.45 8.91
CA ILE A 52 -2.60 -9.10 7.83
C ILE A 52 -3.00 -8.14 6.70
N ILE A 53 -2.63 -6.87 6.83
CA ILE A 53 -2.91 -5.78 5.87
C ILE A 53 -1.67 -5.40 5.05
N THR A 54 -0.68 -6.28 5.00
CA THR A 54 0.60 -6.02 4.33
C THR A 54 0.37 -5.88 2.82
N PRO A 55 0.97 -4.88 2.16
CA PRO A 55 0.92 -4.78 0.70
C PRO A 55 1.38 -6.07 0.02
N SER A 56 0.78 -6.41 -1.10
CA SER A 56 1.10 -7.60 -1.87
C SER A 56 1.19 -7.30 -3.36
N GLN A 57 1.77 -8.23 -4.11
CA GLN A 57 1.84 -8.24 -5.58
C GLN A 57 2.32 -6.88 -6.14
N ASP A 58 1.48 -6.20 -6.92
CA ASP A 58 1.84 -4.99 -7.67
C ASP A 58 2.26 -3.82 -6.78
N ILE A 59 1.70 -3.70 -5.57
CA ILE A 59 2.09 -2.63 -4.64
C ILE A 59 3.54 -2.85 -4.20
N VAL A 60 3.89 -4.09 -3.87
CA VAL A 60 5.27 -4.44 -3.49
C VAL A 60 6.21 -4.26 -4.68
N LEU A 61 5.79 -4.67 -5.88
CA LEU A 61 6.57 -4.51 -7.11
C LEU A 61 6.86 -3.03 -7.43
N GLY A 62 5.85 -2.16 -7.31
CA GLY A 62 6.00 -0.73 -7.55
C GLY A 62 6.97 -0.09 -6.55
N CYS A 63 6.79 -0.36 -5.25
CA CYS A 63 7.70 0.12 -4.22
C CYS A 63 9.13 -0.40 -4.46
N TYR A 64 9.28 -1.70 -4.73
CA TYR A 64 10.58 -2.30 -5.01
C TYR A 64 11.28 -1.61 -6.18
N TYR A 65 10.57 -1.44 -7.30
CA TYR A 65 11.11 -0.77 -8.48
C TYR A 65 11.57 0.67 -8.19
N LEU A 66 10.77 1.44 -7.46
CA LEU A 66 11.08 2.83 -7.11
C LEU A 66 12.29 2.94 -6.15
N THR A 67 12.50 1.94 -5.30
CA THR A 67 13.60 1.94 -4.31
C THR A 67 14.89 1.30 -4.80
N MET A 68 14.90 0.73 -6.00
CA MET A 68 16.12 0.16 -6.57
C MET A 68 17.11 1.26 -6.99
N VAL A 69 18.39 0.99 -6.79
CA VAL A 69 19.48 1.88 -7.21
C VAL A 69 20.14 1.32 -8.46
N ARG A 70 20.35 2.16 -9.47
CA ARG A 70 21.09 1.84 -10.69
C ARG A 70 22.31 2.74 -10.77
N ASP A 71 23.48 2.15 -10.52
CA ASP A 71 24.75 2.85 -10.69
C ASP A 71 24.94 3.33 -12.13
N GLY A 72 25.42 4.57 -12.28
CA GLY A 72 25.63 5.19 -13.59
C GLY A 72 24.34 5.66 -14.28
N ALA A 73 23.18 5.62 -13.61
CA ALA A 73 21.95 6.20 -14.14
C ALA A 73 22.07 7.73 -14.30
N LYS A 74 21.23 8.29 -15.18
CA LYS A 74 21.26 9.71 -15.50
C LYS A 74 21.06 10.56 -14.22
N GLY A 75 21.98 11.47 -13.96
CA GLY A 75 21.91 12.33 -12.77
C GLY A 75 22.53 11.73 -11.51
N SER A 76 23.23 10.60 -11.61
CA SER A 76 24.00 10.02 -10.49
C SER A 76 24.99 11.04 -9.91
N GLY A 77 25.10 11.08 -8.58
CA GLY A 77 26.02 11.94 -7.83
C GLY A 77 25.60 13.41 -7.74
N LYS A 78 24.40 13.77 -8.22
CA LYS A 78 23.85 15.12 -8.01
C LYS A 78 23.48 15.31 -6.55
N MET A 79 23.67 16.53 -6.08
CA MET A 79 23.24 16.97 -4.75
C MET A 79 21.99 17.85 -4.86
N PHE A 80 21.02 17.63 -3.98
CA PHE A 80 19.81 18.44 -3.90
C PHE A 80 19.64 19.04 -2.51
N ALA A 81 19.22 20.30 -2.44
CA ALA A 81 19.00 20.96 -1.16
C ALA A 81 17.66 20.58 -0.51
N SER A 82 16.71 20.05 -1.29
CA SER A 82 15.37 19.69 -0.83
C SER A 82 14.71 18.63 -1.71
N ILE A 83 13.66 17.99 -1.18
CA ILE A 83 12.83 17.01 -1.91
C ILE A 83 12.18 17.67 -3.14
N ASP A 84 11.67 18.89 -3.01
CA ASP A 84 11.00 19.60 -4.10
C ASP A 84 11.94 19.86 -5.29
N GLU A 85 13.20 20.18 -5.01
CA GLU A 85 14.22 20.36 -6.04
C GLU A 85 14.53 19.05 -6.78
N ALA A 86 14.66 17.95 -6.03
CA ALA A 86 14.88 16.62 -6.60
C ALA A 86 13.69 16.18 -7.47
N LEU A 87 12.46 16.41 -7.01
CA LEU A 87 11.23 16.13 -7.78
C LEU A 87 11.15 16.97 -9.05
N LEU A 88 11.44 18.27 -8.98
CA LEU A 88 11.49 19.13 -10.15
C LEU A 88 12.53 18.66 -11.18
N ALA A 89 13.69 18.18 -10.71
CA ALA A 89 14.72 17.63 -11.58
C ALA A 89 14.29 16.31 -12.23
N TYR A 90 13.58 15.46 -11.50
CA TYR A 90 12.97 14.24 -12.03
C TYR A 90 11.90 14.56 -13.10
N ASP A 91 10.99 15.48 -12.82
CA ASP A 91 9.92 15.88 -13.76
C ASP A 91 10.46 16.50 -15.05
N LYS A 92 11.59 17.21 -14.97
CA LYS A 92 12.31 17.73 -16.14
C LYS A 92 13.15 16.67 -16.87
N GLY A 93 13.14 15.42 -16.39
CA GLY A 93 13.92 14.31 -16.94
C GLY A 93 15.43 14.49 -16.78
N LEU A 94 15.88 15.29 -15.82
CA LEU A 94 17.30 15.59 -15.57
C LEU A 94 17.97 14.56 -14.65
N VAL A 95 17.18 13.77 -13.94
CA VAL A 95 17.60 12.68 -13.05
C VAL A 95 16.67 11.49 -13.26
N ASP A 96 17.25 10.28 -13.29
CA ASP A 96 16.52 9.02 -13.35
C ASP A 96 16.01 8.63 -11.95
N ILE A 97 14.84 7.99 -11.87
CA ILE A 97 14.22 7.60 -10.59
C ILE A 97 15.11 6.68 -9.74
N GLN A 98 15.98 5.90 -10.38
CA GLN A 98 16.90 4.96 -9.71
C GLN A 98 18.32 5.50 -9.56
N ALA A 99 18.55 6.78 -9.88
CA ALA A 99 19.89 7.37 -9.79
C ALA A 99 20.28 7.62 -8.31
N PRO A 100 21.49 7.21 -7.88
CA PRO A 100 22.00 7.59 -6.57
C PRO A 100 22.29 9.10 -6.51
N ILE A 101 21.67 9.80 -5.56
CA ILE A 101 21.76 11.25 -5.34
C ILE A 101 22.10 11.54 -3.86
N PHE A 102 22.56 12.76 -3.57
CA PHE A 102 23.06 13.16 -2.24
C PHE A 102 22.42 14.44 -1.70
#